data_AF-A0A183VGE6-F1
#
_entry.id   AF-A0A183VGE6-F1
#
_cell.length_a   1.000
_cell.length_b   1.000
_cell.length_c   1.000
_cell.angle_alpha   90.00
_cell.angle_beta   90.00
_cell.angle_gamma   90.00
#
_symmetry.space_group_name_H-M   'P 1'
#
loop_
_entity.id
_entity.type
_entity.pdbx_description
1 polymer ?
#
loop_
_entity_poly.entity_id
_entity_poly.type
_entity_poly.pdbx_seq_one_letter_code
_entity_poly.pdbx_strand_id
1 'polypeptide(L)'
;LALLVQFVSQFFAGFIVAFAYDWRLTLIMMSLSPFMIIAGAFMAKLMASATAKEAENYATAGGIAEEVLSSIRTVVAFNGQQFESDRYNEALKGGMRDGIVKSVYVGVGLALTFFIMFGSYALAFWVGTGYVYDGVLTPGTLLTVFFGVMMGSMALGQAGPQFAVLGSALGAAGAILEIIDRVPEIDAYDECGEKPMKMDGRIELKNVEFSYPTRPDIKVLD
;
A
#
# COMPACT_ATOMS: atom_id res chain seq x y z
N LEU A 1 3.21 11.67 8.17
CA LEU A 1 3.21 13.06 7.64
C LEU A 1 4.61 13.67 7.63
N ALA A 2 5.32 13.74 8.77
CA ALA A 2 6.65 14.37 8.86
C ALA A 2 7.68 13.86 7.83
N LEU A 3 7.78 12.53 7.68
CA LEU A 3 8.66 11.90 6.68
C LEU A 3 8.28 12.27 5.23
N LEU A 4 6.99 12.42 4.93
CA LEU A 4 6.55 12.83 3.59
C LEU A 4 6.96 14.28 3.32
N VAL A 5 6.69 15.18 4.26
CA VAL A 5 7.10 16.60 4.15
C VAL A 5 8.62 16.70 4.02
N GLN A 6 9.37 15.90 4.78
CA GLN A 6 10.82 15.83 4.69
C GLN A 6 11.29 15.39 3.29
N PHE A 7 10.77 14.29 2.77
CA PHE A 7 11.19 13.77 1.46
C PHE A 7 10.78 14.69 0.30
N VAL A 8 9.59 15.28 0.37
CA VAL A 8 9.14 16.26 -0.63
C VAL A 8 9.99 17.53 -0.56
N SER A 9 10.27 18.03 0.63
CA SER A 9 11.16 19.19 0.81
C SER A 9 12.58 18.90 0.34
N GLN A 10 13.11 17.71 0.60
CA GLN A 10 14.44 17.29 0.17
C GLN A 10 14.52 17.15 -1.36
N PHE A 11 13.46 16.65 -2.00
CA PHE A 11 13.36 16.62 -3.45
C PHE A 11 13.45 18.04 -4.04
N PHE A 12 12.59 18.96 -3.61
CA PHE A 12 12.61 20.33 -4.14
C PHE A 12 13.91 21.06 -3.82
N ALA A 13 14.42 20.97 -2.58
CA ALA A 13 15.66 21.61 -2.21
C ALA A 13 16.85 21.08 -3.02
N GLY A 14 16.96 19.76 -3.22
CA GLY A 14 18.02 19.14 -4.00
C GLY A 14 18.02 19.60 -5.47
N PHE A 15 16.85 19.65 -6.10
CA PHE A 15 16.72 20.13 -7.48
C PHE A 15 16.94 21.64 -7.60
N ILE A 16 16.42 22.46 -6.69
CA ILE A 16 16.63 23.92 -6.70
C ILE A 16 18.12 24.24 -6.59
N VAL A 17 18.83 23.62 -5.66
CA VAL A 17 20.28 23.79 -5.50
C VAL A 17 20.99 23.35 -6.78
N ALA A 18 20.65 22.18 -7.32
CA ALA A 18 21.29 21.68 -8.53
C ALA A 18 21.09 22.62 -9.74
N PHE A 19 19.87 23.13 -9.95
CA PHE A 19 19.56 24.09 -11.02
C PHE A 19 20.24 25.45 -10.82
N ALA A 20 20.43 25.89 -9.57
CA ALA A 20 21.12 27.15 -9.26
C ALA A 20 22.62 27.09 -9.61
N TYR A 21 23.26 25.93 -9.46
CA TYR A 21 24.68 25.74 -9.74
C TYR A 21 24.96 25.51 -11.23
N ASP A 22 24.25 24.58 -11.86
CA ASP A 22 24.36 24.38 -13.31
C ASP A 22 23.09 23.77 -13.90
N TRP A 23 22.43 24.52 -14.79
CA TRP A 23 21.20 24.10 -15.43
C TRP A 23 21.41 23.07 -16.57
N ARG A 24 22.62 22.99 -17.14
CA ARG A 24 22.89 22.12 -18.30
C ARG A 24 23.07 20.67 -17.86
N LEU A 25 23.90 20.45 -16.84
CA LEU A 25 24.16 19.16 -16.25
C LEU A 25 22.91 18.59 -15.56
N THR A 26 22.14 19.44 -14.89
CA THR A 26 20.87 19.02 -14.27
C THR A 26 19.84 18.56 -15.29
N LEU A 27 19.70 19.24 -16.42
CA LEU A 27 18.80 18.78 -17.50
C LEU A 27 19.22 17.41 -18.05
N ILE A 28 20.53 17.18 -18.22
CA ILE A 28 21.05 15.89 -18.68
C ILE A 28 20.72 14.79 -17.66
N MET A 29 20.94 15.03 -16.37
CA MET A 29 20.54 14.07 -15.33
C MET A 29 19.03 13.86 -15.25
N MET A 30 18.24 14.93 -15.44
CA MET A 30 16.79 14.87 -15.45
C MET A 30 16.27 14.03 -16.62
N SER A 31 16.96 14.02 -17.76
CA SER A 31 16.60 13.16 -18.91
C SER A 31 16.70 11.65 -18.60
N LEU A 32 17.53 11.26 -17.64
CA LEU A 32 17.70 9.88 -17.18
C LEU A 32 16.66 9.50 -16.10
N SER A 33 16.10 10.49 -15.39
CA SER A 33 15.08 10.26 -14.37
C SER A 33 13.79 9.57 -14.85
N PRO A 34 13.17 9.88 -16.01
CA PRO A 34 11.98 9.17 -16.47
C PRO A 34 12.26 7.69 -16.76
N PHE A 35 13.47 7.34 -17.21
CA PHE A 35 13.84 5.95 -17.46
C PHE A 35 13.89 5.14 -16.15
N MET A 36 14.41 5.75 -15.08
CA MET A 36 14.39 5.18 -13.73
C MET A 36 12.97 5.06 -13.17
N ILE A 37 12.12 6.08 -13.37
CA ILE A 37 10.73 6.06 -12.92
C ILE A 37 9.96 4.94 -13.63
N ILE A 38 10.14 4.77 -14.95
CA ILE A 38 9.49 3.71 -15.71
C ILE A 38 9.94 2.32 -15.23
N ALA A 39 11.25 2.12 -15.05
CA ALA A 39 11.78 0.86 -14.53
C ALA A 39 11.25 0.55 -13.11
N GLY A 40 11.23 1.54 -12.24
CA GLY A 40 10.68 1.44 -10.88
C GLY A 40 9.18 1.16 -10.86
N ALA A 41 8.40 1.84 -11.71
CA ALA A 41 6.96 1.64 -11.82
C ALA A 41 6.62 0.25 -12.37
N PHE A 42 7.37 -0.23 -13.37
CA PHE A 42 7.23 -1.58 -13.89
C PHE A 42 7.51 -2.63 -12.81
N MET A 43 8.58 -2.45 -12.04
CA MET A 43 8.92 -3.31 -10.90
C MET A 43 7.86 -3.29 -9.81
N ALA A 44 7.38 -2.11 -9.42
CA ALA A 44 6.32 -1.97 -8.43
C ALA A 44 5.04 -2.69 -8.86
N LYS A 45 4.65 -2.55 -10.14
CA LYS A 45 3.48 -3.24 -10.70
C LYS A 45 3.65 -4.76 -10.72
N LEU A 46 4.81 -5.25 -11.16
CA LEU A 46 5.12 -6.67 -11.14
C LEU A 46 5.05 -7.23 -9.71
N MET A 47 5.67 -6.55 -8.75
CA MET A 47 5.68 -6.96 -7.35
C MET A 47 4.26 -6.96 -6.77
N ALA A 48 3.46 -5.93 -7.02
CA ALA A 48 2.07 -5.86 -6.57
C ALA A 48 1.23 -7.02 -7.14
N SER A 49 1.31 -7.26 -8.46
CA SER A 49 0.56 -8.37 -9.09
C SER A 49 0.99 -9.74 -8.58
N ALA A 50 2.29 -9.94 -8.36
CA ALA A 50 2.82 -11.21 -7.88
C ALA A 50 2.47 -11.45 -6.41
N THR A 51 2.45 -10.41 -5.58
CA THR A 51 2.00 -10.49 -4.19
C THR A 51 0.50 -10.78 -4.10
N ALA A 52 -0.33 -10.21 -4.99
CA ALA A 52 -1.75 -10.54 -5.05
C ALA A 52 -1.98 -12.02 -5.41
N LYS A 53 -1.25 -12.54 -6.41
CA LYS A 53 -1.33 -13.96 -6.80
C LYS A 53 -0.85 -14.90 -5.69
N GLU A 54 0.21 -14.52 -4.99
CA GLU A 54 0.71 -15.26 -3.83
C GLU A 54 -0.34 -15.30 -2.71
N ALA A 55 -0.97 -14.17 -2.39
CA ALA A 55 -2.04 -14.11 -1.39
C ALA A 55 -3.24 -15.00 -1.75
N GLU A 56 -3.64 -15.08 -3.02
CA GLU A 56 -4.71 -15.96 -3.50
C GLU A 56 -4.37 -17.46 -3.31
N ASN A 57 -3.14 -17.85 -3.68
CA ASN A 57 -2.67 -19.22 -3.49
C ASN A 57 -2.60 -19.59 -1.99
N TYR A 58 -2.13 -18.66 -1.15
CA TYR A 58 -2.11 -18.85 0.30
C TYR A 58 -3.50 -18.88 0.92
N ALA A 59 -4.48 -18.14 0.39
CA ALA A 59 -5.86 -18.19 0.86
C ALA A 59 -6.49 -19.57 0.65
N THR A 60 -6.15 -20.25 -0.45
CA THR A 60 -6.63 -21.61 -0.72
C THR A 60 -6.06 -22.62 0.30
N ALA A 61 -4.76 -22.56 0.57
CA ALA A 61 -4.13 -23.40 1.60
C ALA A 61 -4.66 -23.05 3.02
N GLY A 62 -4.86 -21.76 3.29
CA GLY A 62 -5.44 -21.25 4.53
C GLY A 62 -6.86 -21.77 4.76
N GLY A 63 -7.70 -21.79 3.72
CA GLY A 63 -9.06 -22.35 3.79
C GLY A 63 -9.08 -23.84 4.11
N ILE A 64 -8.16 -24.62 3.53
CA ILE A 64 -7.98 -26.05 3.87
C ILE A 64 -7.61 -26.22 5.35
N ALA A 65 -6.65 -25.43 5.84
CA ALA A 65 -6.23 -25.48 7.24
C ALA A 65 -7.37 -25.07 8.18
N GLU A 66 -8.14 -24.04 7.83
CA GLU A 66 -9.30 -23.57 8.59
C GLU A 66 -10.41 -24.64 8.67
N GLU A 67 -10.73 -25.32 7.57
CA GLU A 67 -11.67 -26.44 7.53
C GLU A 67 -11.24 -27.57 8.47
N VAL A 68 -9.97 -27.98 8.38
CA VAL A 68 -9.41 -29.07 9.18
C VAL A 68 -9.37 -28.72 10.67
N LEU A 69 -8.96 -27.50 11.02
CA LEU A 69 -8.86 -27.05 12.41
C LEU A 69 -10.25 -26.86 13.04
N SER A 70 -11.21 -26.30 12.30
CA SER A 70 -12.59 -26.13 12.78
C SER A 70 -13.27 -27.47 13.06
N SER A 71 -12.94 -28.51 12.28
CA SER A 71 -13.55 -29.85 12.35
C SER A 71 -12.59 -30.94 12.83
N ILE A 72 -11.61 -30.57 13.66
CA ILE A 72 -10.50 -31.46 14.05
C ILE A 72 -10.96 -32.78 14.69
N ARG A 73 -12.05 -32.74 15.47
CA ARG A 73 -12.62 -33.94 16.10
C ARG A 73 -13.08 -34.96 15.06
N THR A 74 -13.65 -34.49 13.95
CA THR A 74 -14.09 -35.33 12.83
C THR A 74 -12.89 -35.92 12.11
N VAL A 75 -11.88 -35.11 11.79
CA VAL A 75 -10.67 -35.58 11.09
C VAL A 75 -9.94 -36.66 11.90
N VAL A 76 -9.83 -36.49 13.23
CA VAL A 76 -9.23 -37.48 14.12
C VAL A 76 -10.09 -38.74 14.21
N ALA A 77 -11.43 -38.61 14.31
CA ALA A 77 -12.34 -39.74 14.40
C ALA A 77 -12.29 -40.64 13.15
N PHE A 78 -12.07 -40.07 11.97
CA PHE A 78 -11.91 -40.80 10.71
C PHE A 78 -10.46 -41.13 10.35
N ASN A 79 -9.49 -40.83 11.23
CA ASN A 79 -8.06 -41.03 10.99
C ASN A 79 -7.55 -40.38 9.67
N GLY A 80 -8.13 -39.23 9.31
CA GLY A 80 -7.89 -38.52 8.03
C GLY A 80 -6.71 -37.56 8.03
N GLN A 81 -5.88 -37.55 9.08
CA GLN A 81 -4.82 -36.54 9.28
C GLN A 81 -3.80 -36.53 8.14
N GLN A 82 -3.38 -37.71 7.67
CA GLN A 82 -2.41 -37.81 6.59
C GLN A 82 -2.98 -37.31 5.26
N PHE A 83 -4.24 -37.63 4.97
CA PHE A 83 -4.94 -37.18 3.77
C PHE A 83 -5.04 -35.64 3.72
N GLU A 84 -5.43 -35.03 4.83
CA GLU A 84 -5.52 -33.56 4.93
C GLU A 84 -4.15 -32.87 4.88
N SER A 85 -3.12 -33.49 5.45
CA SER A 85 -1.74 -33.03 5.35
C SER A 85 -1.24 -33.04 3.90
N ASP A 86 -1.54 -34.10 3.15
CA ASP A 86 -1.17 -34.21 1.74
C ASP A 86 -1.96 -33.20 0.88
N ARG A 87 -3.25 -32.99 1.18
CA ARG A 87 -4.10 -31.97 0.54
C ARG A 87 -3.54 -30.56 0.75
N TYR A 88 -3.09 -30.24 1.96
CA TYR A 88 -2.45 -28.97 2.29
C TYR A 88 -1.10 -28.80 1.58
N ASN A 89 -0.26 -29.84 1.58
CA ASN A 89 1.02 -29.83 0.85
C ASN A 89 0.84 -29.61 -0.64
N GLU A 90 -0.18 -30.24 -1.26
CA GLU A 90 -0.46 -30.06 -2.69
C GLU A 90 -0.88 -28.62 -2.99
N ALA A 91 -1.73 -28.01 -2.14
CA ALA A 91 -2.10 -26.61 -2.27
C ALA A 91 -0.90 -25.65 -2.14
N LEU A 92 0.10 -25.99 -1.32
CA LEU A 92 1.32 -25.19 -1.15
C LEU A 92 2.30 -25.30 -2.33
N LYS A 93 2.37 -26.44 -3.04
CA LYS A 93 3.31 -26.64 -4.15
C LYS A 93 3.14 -25.60 -5.26
N GLY A 94 1.89 -25.24 -5.57
CA GLY A 94 1.59 -24.19 -6.55
C GLY A 94 2.18 -22.84 -6.14
N GLY A 95 1.94 -22.43 -4.89
CA GLY A 95 2.49 -21.20 -4.32
C GLY A 95 4.02 -21.20 -4.26
N MET A 96 4.64 -22.33 -3.91
CA MET A 96 6.10 -22.46 -3.87
C MET A 96 6.74 -22.29 -5.25
N ARG A 97 6.18 -22.92 -6.29
CA ARG A 97 6.72 -22.81 -7.66
C ARG A 97 6.60 -21.37 -8.18
N ASP A 98 5.44 -20.75 -7.98
CA ASP A 98 5.19 -19.37 -8.40
C ASP A 98 6.08 -18.39 -7.61
N GLY A 99 6.33 -18.66 -6.32
CA GLY A 99 7.25 -17.90 -5.47
C GLY A 99 8.70 -17.95 -5.95
N ILE A 100 9.19 -19.13 -6.36
CA ILE A 100 10.54 -19.28 -6.95
C ILE A 100 10.66 -18.46 -8.22
N VAL A 101 9.70 -18.61 -9.14
CA VAL A 101 9.68 -17.85 -10.40
C VAL A 101 9.61 -16.34 -10.14
N LYS A 102 8.74 -15.91 -9.21
CA LYS A 102 8.64 -14.51 -8.75
C LYS A 102 9.98 -13.98 -8.25
N SER A 103 10.67 -14.74 -7.39
CA SER A 103 11.95 -14.31 -6.81
C SER A 103 13.02 -14.07 -7.88
N VAL A 104 13.03 -14.87 -8.95
CA VAL A 104 13.92 -14.66 -10.10
C VAL A 104 13.55 -13.37 -10.83
N TYR A 105 12.27 -13.14 -11.13
CA TYR A 105 11.83 -11.90 -11.80
C TYR A 105 12.15 -10.65 -10.97
N VAL A 106 11.89 -10.69 -9.66
CA VAL A 106 12.21 -9.59 -8.74
C VAL A 106 13.72 -9.39 -8.68
N GLY A 107 14.52 -10.46 -8.61
CA GLY A 107 15.98 -10.39 -8.60
C GLY A 107 16.55 -9.77 -9.86
N VAL A 108 16.11 -10.23 -11.04
CA VAL A 108 16.52 -9.68 -12.35
C VAL A 108 16.10 -8.21 -12.47
N GLY A 109 14.88 -7.87 -12.07
CA GLY A 109 14.41 -6.50 -12.15
C GLY A 109 15.13 -5.55 -11.18
N LEU A 110 15.50 -6.04 -9.99
CA LEU A 110 16.35 -5.30 -9.05
C LEU A 110 17.74 -5.08 -9.65
N ALA A 111 18.36 -6.13 -10.21
CA ALA A 111 19.66 -6.05 -10.87
C ALA A 111 19.64 -5.06 -12.05
N LEU A 112 18.60 -5.09 -12.88
CA LEU A 112 18.41 -4.14 -13.98
C LEU A 112 18.28 -2.70 -13.46
N THR A 113 17.53 -2.50 -12.38
CA THR A 113 17.38 -1.17 -11.75
C THR A 113 18.71 -0.63 -11.25
N PHE A 114 19.51 -1.46 -10.57
CA PHE A 114 20.87 -1.07 -10.12
C PHE A 114 21.81 -0.82 -11.30
N PHE A 115 21.74 -1.62 -12.36
CA PHE A 115 22.54 -1.42 -13.56
C PHE A 115 22.23 -0.07 -14.23
N ILE A 116 20.96 0.27 -14.38
CA ILE A 116 20.51 1.56 -14.90
C ILE A 116 20.97 2.70 -14.00
N MET A 117 20.89 2.52 -12.68
CA MET A 117 21.35 3.51 -11.70
C MET A 117 22.85 3.81 -11.84
N PHE A 118 23.69 2.79 -11.77
CA PHE A 118 25.14 2.99 -11.89
C PHE A 118 25.54 3.46 -13.29
N GLY A 119 24.85 2.99 -14.34
CA GLY A 119 25.02 3.50 -15.70
C GLY A 119 24.70 4.99 -15.82
N SER A 120 23.62 5.45 -15.18
CA SER A 120 23.25 6.87 -15.14
C SER A 120 24.30 7.73 -14.44
N TYR A 121 24.92 7.22 -13.36
CA TYR A 121 26.00 7.90 -12.66
C TYR A 121 27.27 7.96 -13.52
N ALA A 122 27.64 6.85 -14.18
CA ALA A 122 28.80 6.82 -15.07
C ALA A 122 28.65 7.84 -16.21
N LEU A 123 27.47 7.92 -16.84
CA LEU A 123 27.19 8.86 -17.92
C LEU A 123 27.23 10.31 -17.42
N ALA A 124 26.63 10.56 -16.25
CA ALA A 124 26.68 11.86 -15.60
C ALA A 124 28.11 12.35 -15.33
N PHE A 125 28.97 11.47 -14.78
CA PHE A 125 30.36 11.82 -14.52
C PHE A 125 31.15 11.97 -15.82
N TRP A 126 30.91 11.14 -16.84
CA TRP A 126 31.60 11.26 -18.12
C TRP A 126 31.32 12.59 -18.82
N VAL A 127 30.06 13.01 -18.87
CA VAL A 127 29.68 14.30 -19.45
C VAL A 127 30.12 15.46 -18.54
N GLY A 128 29.99 15.30 -17.23
CA GLY A 128 30.42 16.27 -16.24
C GLY A 128 31.92 16.57 -16.30
N THR A 129 32.77 15.54 -16.46
CA THR A 129 34.23 15.73 -16.60
C THR A 129 34.59 16.40 -17.92
N GLY A 130 33.82 16.17 -18.99
CA GLY A 130 33.95 16.93 -20.25
C GLY A 130 33.77 18.43 -20.03
N TYR A 131 32.70 18.86 -19.34
CA TYR A 131 32.48 20.26 -19.01
C TYR A 131 33.54 20.88 -18.08
N VAL A 132 34.14 20.06 -17.22
CA VAL A 132 35.27 20.48 -16.38
C VAL A 132 36.53 20.67 -17.21
N TYR A 133 36.80 19.78 -18.17
CA TYR A 133 37.94 19.88 -19.08
C TYR A 133 37.85 21.12 -19.98
N ASP A 134 36.64 21.44 -20.46
CA ASP A 134 36.37 22.63 -21.27
C ASP A 134 36.38 23.94 -20.45
N GLY A 135 36.64 23.87 -19.13
CA GLY A 135 36.69 25.03 -18.24
C GLY A 135 35.33 25.68 -17.95
N VAL A 136 34.23 25.02 -18.35
CA VAL A 136 32.85 25.50 -18.14
C VAL A 136 32.39 25.27 -16.70
N LEU A 137 32.86 24.18 -16.06
CA LEU A 137 32.52 23.83 -14.68
C LEU A 137 33.74 23.64 -13.78
N THR A 138 33.59 23.99 -12.51
CA THR A 138 34.55 23.60 -11.46
C THR A 138 34.21 22.19 -10.95
N PRO A 139 35.20 21.33 -10.59
CA PRO A 139 34.93 20.01 -10.01
C PRO A 139 34.02 20.04 -8.77
N GLY A 140 34.11 21.09 -7.95
CA GLY A 140 33.23 21.29 -6.80
C GLY A 140 31.76 21.44 -7.20
N THR A 141 31.48 22.27 -8.21
CA THR A 141 30.13 22.47 -8.77
C THR A 141 29.56 21.17 -9.32
N LEU A 142 30.38 20.37 -10.00
CA LEU A 142 29.99 19.06 -10.53
C LEU A 142 29.51 18.12 -9.40
N LEU A 143 30.28 18.02 -8.32
CA LEU A 143 29.91 17.18 -7.18
C LEU A 143 28.66 17.70 -6.46
N THR A 144 28.52 19.02 -6.29
CA THR A 144 27.33 19.62 -5.67
C THR A 144 26.07 19.33 -6.47
N VAL A 145 26.12 19.48 -7.80
CA VAL A 145 24.98 19.17 -8.69
C VAL A 145 24.67 17.67 -8.65
N PHE A 146 25.69 16.81 -8.74
CA PHE A 146 25.53 15.35 -8.67
C PHE A 146 24.86 14.90 -7.36
N PHE A 147 25.39 15.31 -6.21
CA PHE A 147 24.82 14.95 -4.91
C PHE A 147 23.44 15.57 -4.69
N GLY A 148 23.19 16.79 -5.18
CA GLY A 148 21.88 17.44 -5.10
C GLY A 148 20.80 16.67 -5.84
N VAL A 149 21.06 16.29 -7.11
CA VAL A 149 20.12 15.49 -7.91
C VAL A 149 19.96 14.08 -7.37
N MET A 150 21.05 13.44 -6.93
CA MET A 150 21.02 12.09 -6.35
C MET A 150 20.18 12.05 -5.06
N MET A 151 20.45 12.95 -4.11
CA MET A 151 19.70 13.05 -2.85
C MET A 151 18.23 13.40 -3.08
N GLY A 152 17.95 14.30 -4.03
CA GLY A 152 16.58 14.65 -4.40
C GLY A 152 15.83 13.47 -5.01
N SER A 153 16.46 12.77 -5.97
CA SER A 153 15.87 11.60 -6.64
C SER A 153 15.62 10.43 -5.67
N MET A 154 16.55 10.17 -4.75
CA MET A 154 16.36 9.17 -3.69
C MET A 154 15.21 9.53 -2.75
N ALA A 155 15.08 10.81 -2.38
CA ALA A 155 13.98 11.27 -1.54
C ALA A 155 12.61 11.04 -2.22
N LEU A 156 12.51 11.27 -3.53
CA LEU A 156 11.29 10.97 -4.29
C LEU A 156 10.95 9.48 -4.26
N GLY A 157 11.95 8.60 -4.41
CA GLY A 157 11.76 7.16 -4.29
C GLY A 157 11.26 6.72 -2.90
N GLN A 158 11.79 7.33 -1.85
CA GLN A 158 11.39 7.10 -0.45
C GLN A 158 10.02 7.70 -0.11
N ALA A 159 9.58 8.75 -0.82
CA ALA A 159 8.27 9.35 -0.64
C ALA A 159 7.12 8.43 -1.11
N GLY A 160 7.36 7.57 -2.11
CA GLY A 160 6.36 6.68 -2.70
C GLY A 160 5.56 5.84 -1.70
N PRO A 161 6.22 5.00 -0.85
CA PRO A 161 5.54 4.25 0.20
C PRO A 161 4.75 5.15 1.16
N GLN A 162 5.22 6.37 1.41
CA GLN A 162 4.58 7.30 2.34
C GLN A 162 3.26 7.86 1.81
N PHE A 163 3.12 8.00 0.49
CA PHE A 163 1.83 8.30 -0.14
C PHE A 163 0.84 7.14 0.02
N ALA A 164 1.30 5.89 -0.11
CA ALA A 164 0.43 4.72 0.06
C ALA A 164 -0.11 4.62 1.50
N VAL A 165 0.73 4.88 2.50
CA VAL A 165 0.32 4.91 3.92
C VAL A 165 -0.75 5.98 4.16
N LEU A 166 -0.58 7.19 3.60
CA LEU A 166 -1.60 8.24 3.72
C LEU A 166 -2.91 7.86 3.04
N GLY A 167 -2.86 7.24 1.86
CA GLY A 167 -4.05 6.77 1.18
C GLY A 167 -4.84 5.75 2.01
N SER A 168 -4.13 4.77 2.59
CA SER A 168 -4.74 3.79 3.50
C SER A 168 -5.34 4.44 4.76
N ALA A 169 -4.61 5.38 5.37
CA ALA A 169 -5.08 6.10 6.55
C ALA A 169 -6.34 6.92 6.28
N LEU A 170 -6.42 7.59 5.12
CA LEU A 170 -7.62 8.34 4.70
C LEU A 170 -8.81 7.42 4.46
N GLY A 171 -8.57 6.24 3.87
CA GLY A 171 -9.61 5.23 3.69
C GLY A 171 -10.18 4.72 5.02
N ALA A 172 -9.32 4.42 5.99
CA ALA A 172 -9.73 4.00 7.32
C ALA A 172 -10.46 5.12 8.10
N ALA A 173 -9.97 6.36 7.99
CA ALA A 173 -10.60 7.51 8.62
C ALA A 173 -12.01 7.76 8.07
N GLY A 174 -12.24 7.54 6.76
CA GLY A 174 -13.56 7.65 6.15
C GLY A 174 -14.61 6.75 6.82
N ALA A 175 -14.26 5.49 7.06
CA ALA A 175 -15.17 4.55 7.75
C ALA A 175 -15.46 4.96 9.21
N ILE A 176 -14.48 5.52 9.91
CA ILE A 176 -14.66 6.01 11.28
C ILE A 176 -15.55 7.25 11.30
N LEU A 177 -15.29 8.20 10.40
CA LEU A 177 -16.07 9.44 10.30
C LEU A 177 -17.51 9.15 9.90
N GLU A 178 -17.75 8.19 9.02
CA GLU A 178 -19.11 7.75 8.67
C GLU A 178 -19.90 7.27 9.90
N ILE A 179 -19.26 6.57 10.84
CA ILE A 179 -19.90 6.14 12.08
C ILE A 179 -20.15 7.31 13.03
N ILE A 180 -19.19 8.24 13.14
CA ILE A 180 -19.30 9.42 14.02
C ILE A 180 -20.39 10.38 13.53
N ASP A 181 -20.43 10.64 12.23
CA ASP A 181 -21.36 11.59 11.60
C ASP A 181 -22.76 11.00 11.38
N ARG A 182 -22.94 9.68 11.60
CA ARG A 182 -24.24 9.01 11.49
C ARG A 182 -25.19 9.47 12.59
N VAL A 183 -26.25 10.17 12.20
CA VAL A 183 -27.37 10.51 13.09
C VAL A 183 -28.35 9.32 13.14
N PRO A 184 -28.60 8.70 14.31
CA PRO A 184 -29.58 7.62 14.44
C PRO A 184 -31.02 8.15 14.38
N GLU A 185 -31.96 7.37 13.83
CA GLU A 185 -33.39 7.73 13.82
C GLU A 185 -33.98 7.78 15.24
N ILE A 186 -33.49 6.91 16.12
CA ILE A 186 -33.83 6.90 17.55
C ILE A 186 -32.55 7.26 18.30
N ASP A 187 -32.44 8.53 18.70
CA ASP A 187 -31.30 9.02 19.45
C ASP A 187 -31.48 8.77 20.95
N ALA A 188 -30.63 7.91 21.51
CA ALA A 188 -30.62 7.60 22.94
C ALA A 188 -29.96 8.70 23.79
N TYR A 189 -29.19 9.59 23.17
CA TYR A 189 -28.55 10.73 23.84
C TYR A 189 -29.39 12.01 23.79
N ASP A 190 -30.46 12.01 22.99
CA ASP A 190 -31.40 13.12 22.96
C ASP A 190 -32.19 13.19 24.27
N GLU A 191 -32.17 14.37 24.90
CA GLU A 191 -32.87 14.63 26.15
C GLU A 191 -34.27 15.23 25.95
N CYS A 192 -34.71 15.43 24.70
CA CYS A 192 -35.97 16.11 24.37
C CYS A 192 -37.25 15.33 24.72
N GLY A 193 -37.16 14.16 25.35
CA GLY A 193 -38.30 13.36 25.79
C GLY A 193 -38.92 13.80 27.12
N GLU A 194 -40.20 13.49 27.33
CA GLU A 194 -40.85 13.68 28.63
C GLU A 194 -40.26 12.73 29.69
N LYS A 195 -39.83 13.29 30.83
CA LYS A 195 -39.30 12.54 31.98
C LYS A 195 -40.29 12.60 33.16
N PRO A 196 -41.32 11.74 33.22
CA PRO A 196 -42.36 11.81 34.25
C PRO A 196 -41.82 11.45 35.65
N MET A 197 -42.21 12.21 36.69
CA MET A 197 -41.79 11.97 38.08
C MET A 197 -42.40 10.71 38.71
N LYS A 198 -43.55 10.25 38.22
CA LYS A 198 -44.22 9.01 38.65
C LYS A 198 -44.69 8.25 37.42
N MET A 199 -44.44 6.94 37.40
CA MET A 199 -44.93 6.01 36.39
C MET A 199 -45.81 4.96 37.06
N ASP A 200 -47.07 4.83 36.61
CA ASP A 200 -48.02 3.81 37.09
C ASP A 200 -47.83 2.44 36.38
N GLY A 201 -47.00 2.38 35.33
CA GLY A 201 -46.58 1.13 34.69
C GLY A 201 -47.62 0.44 33.78
N ARG A 202 -48.71 1.13 33.40
CA ARG A 202 -49.71 0.58 32.47
C ARG A 202 -49.21 0.69 31.03
N ILE A 203 -49.00 -0.45 30.36
CA ILE A 203 -48.55 -0.54 28.96
C ILE A 203 -49.70 -1.10 28.11
N GLU A 204 -49.97 -0.48 26.97
CA GLU A 204 -50.99 -0.90 26.01
C GLU A 204 -50.39 -0.80 24.59
N LEU A 205 -50.55 -1.85 23.80
CA LEU A 205 -50.15 -1.89 22.39
C LEU A 205 -51.43 -1.78 21.55
N LYS A 206 -51.47 -0.86 20.58
CA LYS A 206 -52.65 -0.63 19.72
C LYS A 206 -52.26 -0.74 18.26
N ASN A 207 -52.79 -1.75 17.56
CA ASN A 207 -52.62 -1.98 16.11
C ASN A 207 -51.18 -1.71 15.63
N VAL A 208 -50.21 -2.39 16.25
CA VAL A 208 -48.78 -2.18 15.98
C VAL A 208 -48.35 -3.13 14.86
N GLU A 209 -48.05 -2.56 13.70
CA GLU A 209 -47.42 -3.26 12.59
C GLU A 209 -45.89 -3.09 12.65
N PHE A 210 -45.14 -4.17 12.45
CA PHE A 210 -43.68 -4.11 12.52
C PHE A 210 -42.99 -5.13 11.60
N SER A 211 -41.95 -4.64 10.92
CA SER A 211 -40.99 -5.42 10.13
C SER A 211 -39.56 -5.02 10.50
N TYR A 212 -38.65 -5.98 10.56
CA TYR A 212 -37.24 -5.67 10.83
C TYR A 212 -36.57 -4.98 9.64
N PRO A 213 -35.73 -3.95 9.84
CA PRO A 213 -35.06 -3.23 8.75
C PRO A 213 -34.14 -4.11 7.88
N THR A 214 -33.60 -5.19 8.45
CA THR A 214 -32.75 -6.14 7.71
C THR A 214 -33.55 -7.06 6.77
N ARG A 215 -34.87 -7.18 6.96
CA ARG A 215 -35.80 -7.98 6.13
C ARG A 215 -37.17 -7.29 6.07
N PRO A 216 -37.29 -6.15 5.37
CA PRO A 216 -38.50 -5.34 5.37
C PRO A 216 -39.71 -6.08 4.77
N ASP A 217 -39.46 -7.04 3.88
CA ASP A 217 -40.49 -7.78 3.14
C ASP A 217 -41.26 -8.80 4.01
N ILE A 218 -40.74 -9.13 5.19
CA ILE A 218 -41.37 -10.10 6.10
C ILE A 218 -41.98 -9.35 7.27
N LYS A 219 -43.31 -9.27 7.28
CA LYS A 219 -44.08 -8.73 8.41
C LYS A 219 -44.02 -9.70 9.59
N VAL A 220 -43.65 -9.19 10.75
CA VAL A 220 -43.55 -9.98 12.01
C VAL A 220 -44.77 -9.74 12.89
N LEU A 221 -45.23 -8.49 12.95
CA LEU A 221 -46.44 -8.09 13.64
C LEU A 221 -47.36 -7.35 12.65
N ASP A 222 -48.64 -7.69 12.70
CA ASP A 222 -49.71 -7.21 11.83
C ASP A 222 -50.91 -6.80 12.68
#